data_AF-A0A6F9A851-F1
#
_entry.id   AF-A0A6F9A851-F1
#
_cell.length_a   1.000
_cell.length_b   1.000
_cell.length_c   1.000
_cell.angle_alpha   90.00
_cell.angle_beta   90.00
_cell.angle_gamma   90.00
#
_symmetry.space_group_name_H-M   'P 1'
#
loop_
_entity.id
_entity.type
_entity.pdbx_description
1 polymer ?
#
loop_
_entity_poly.entity_id
_entity_poly.type
_entity_poly.pdbx_seq_one_letter_code
_entity_poly.pdbx_strand_id
1 'polypeptide(L)'
;MMHYADQENICVLLGKTLAFLLSSNCQEQLSTILSLTVYVFSFAVNPCCYYPCQNWGVCLRFGTDRYECDCTRTGFYGQNCTIPEFWTRVYQKLKPSPDVVHYILTHFHWLWSLINRTFLRDWLMRMVLTVRANLIPSPPTFNSKYGYLSWESYSNVSYYTRILPPVPEDCPTPMGTKGKSVLPDPKLVVEKFLLRRKFRPDPQGTNLMFAFFAQHFTHQFFKTQNSMGLGFTRALGHGVDAGHVYGDNLERQLNLRLLKDGKMKYQVCRVMHNSTPAV
;
A
#
# COMPACT_ATOMS: atom_id res chain seq x y z
N MET A 1 -0.45 -29.46 15.99
CA MET A 1 -1.93 -29.44 16.10
C MET A 1 -2.44 -28.46 15.05
N MET A 2 -3.13 -28.80 13.97
CA MET A 2 -3.74 -30.05 13.50
C MET A 2 -3.32 -30.24 12.04
N HIS A 3 -2.99 -31.47 11.68
CA HIS A 3 -2.46 -31.86 10.39
C HIS A 3 -3.55 -32.04 9.35
N TYR A 4 -3.18 -31.66 8.12
CA TYR A 4 -3.66 -32.08 6.82
C TYR A 4 -3.95 -33.61 6.78
N ALA A 5 -5.15 -34.03 7.16
CA ALA A 5 -5.56 -35.43 7.12
C ALA A 5 -7.10 -35.53 7.19
N ASP A 6 -7.80 -35.36 6.05
CA ASP A 6 -9.16 -35.92 5.91
C ASP A 6 -9.73 -35.91 4.48
N GLN A 7 -8.87 -36.06 3.45
CA GLN A 7 -9.33 -36.06 2.05
C GLN A 7 -9.59 -37.45 1.46
N GLU A 8 -9.09 -38.53 2.07
CA GLU A 8 -9.28 -39.90 1.57
C GLU A 8 -10.45 -40.65 2.23
N ASN A 9 -10.91 -40.24 3.43
CA ASN A 9 -11.96 -40.96 4.16
C ASN A 9 -13.40 -40.67 3.69
N ILE A 10 -13.62 -39.60 2.93
CA ILE A 10 -14.97 -39.23 2.45
C ILE A 10 -15.38 -40.05 1.21
N CYS A 11 -14.42 -40.43 0.35
CA CYS A 11 -14.72 -41.30 -0.80
C CYS A 11 -15.09 -42.74 -0.37
N VAL A 12 -14.55 -43.23 0.74
CA VAL A 12 -14.84 -44.59 1.24
C VAL A 12 -16.24 -44.67 1.88
N LEU A 13 -16.71 -43.57 2.49
CA LEU A 13 -18.06 -43.51 3.07
C LEU A 13 -19.17 -43.44 2.00
N LEU A 14 -18.88 -42.80 0.86
CA LEU A 14 -19.80 -42.71 -0.28
C LEU A 14 -19.86 -44.02 -1.12
N GLY A 15 -18.81 -44.84 -1.09
CA GLY A 15 -18.77 -46.11 -1.83
C GLY A 15 -19.65 -47.22 -1.27
N LYS A 16 -20.01 -47.18 0.03
CA LYS A 16 -20.81 -48.24 0.67
C LYS A 16 -22.32 -48.04 0.58
N THR A 17 -22.79 -46.82 0.33
CA THR A 17 -24.21 -46.51 0.16
C THR A 17 -24.69 -46.64 -1.29
N LEU A 18 -23.79 -46.66 -2.28
CA LEU A 18 -24.15 -46.80 -3.69
C LEU A 18 -24.47 -48.24 -4.15
N ALA A 19 -24.17 -49.26 -3.34
CA ALA A 19 -24.39 -50.66 -3.74
C ALA A 19 -25.87 -51.12 -3.64
N PHE A 20 -26.76 -50.31 -3.04
CA PHE A 20 -28.16 -50.69 -2.78
C PHE A 20 -29.16 -50.28 -3.88
N LEU A 21 -28.71 -49.63 -4.96
CA LEU A 21 -29.60 -49.08 -5.99
C LEU A 21 -29.38 -49.71 -7.38
N LEU A 22 -29.06 -51.01 -7.43
CA LEU A 22 -29.05 -51.82 -8.67
C LEU A 22 -30.41 -52.48 -8.96
N SER A 23 -31.52 -51.77 -8.75
CA SER A 23 -32.82 -52.26 -9.22
C SER A 23 -33.77 -51.11 -9.53
N SER A 24 -34.22 -51.08 -10.78
CA SER A 24 -35.27 -50.24 -11.38
C SER A 24 -34.93 -48.81 -11.83
N ASN A 25 -34.94 -48.66 -13.17
CA ASN A 25 -35.25 -47.48 -13.99
C ASN A 25 -34.25 -46.31 -14.10
N CYS A 26 -33.38 -46.40 -15.11
CA CYS A 26 -32.24 -45.53 -15.40
C CYS A 26 -32.55 -44.31 -16.30
N GLN A 27 -33.80 -43.84 -16.42
CA GLN A 27 -34.17 -42.79 -17.38
C GLN A 27 -34.85 -41.54 -16.79
N GLU A 28 -35.38 -41.58 -15.56
CA GLU A 28 -35.93 -40.37 -14.89
C GLU A 28 -35.02 -39.77 -13.79
N GLN A 29 -33.98 -40.49 -13.35
CA GLN A 29 -33.07 -40.00 -12.30
C GLN A 29 -31.95 -39.07 -12.82
N LEU A 30 -31.72 -39.01 -14.15
CA LEU A 30 -30.64 -38.19 -14.69
C LEU A 30 -30.92 -36.69 -14.59
N SER A 31 -32.20 -36.26 -14.65
CA SER A 31 -32.58 -34.84 -14.56
C SER A 31 -32.51 -34.31 -13.13
N THR A 32 -32.80 -35.16 -12.14
CA THR A 32 -32.81 -34.81 -10.70
C THR A 32 -31.42 -34.84 -10.08
N ILE A 33 -30.54 -35.75 -10.51
CA ILE A 33 -29.14 -35.78 -10.05
C ILE A 33 -28.38 -34.57 -10.60
N LEU A 34 -28.59 -34.19 -11.88
CA LEU A 34 -27.98 -32.99 -12.46
C LEU A 34 -28.49 -31.67 -11.83
N SER A 35 -29.72 -31.65 -11.29
CA SER A 35 -30.25 -30.47 -10.60
C SER A 35 -29.86 -30.39 -9.12
N LEU A 36 -29.54 -31.52 -8.47
CA LEU A 36 -29.01 -31.56 -7.10
C LEU A 36 -27.49 -31.40 -7.00
N THR A 37 -26.70 -31.81 -8.00
CA THR A 37 -25.25 -31.54 -8.01
C THR A 37 -24.89 -30.10 -8.42
N VAL A 38 -25.84 -29.39 -9.04
CA VAL A 38 -25.71 -27.97 -9.39
C VAL A 38 -26.15 -27.05 -8.23
N TYR A 39 -26.89 -27.59 -7.26
CA TYR A 39 -27.29 -26.87 -6.05
C TYR A 39 -26.21 -27.03 -4.97
N VAL A 40 -25.66 -25.90 -4.49
CA VAL A 40 -24.92 -25.75 -3.23
C VAL A 40 -23.43 -26.10 -3.20
N PHE A 41 -22.67 -25.62 -4.19
CA PHE A 41 -21.41 -24.93 -3.87
C PHE A 41 -21.47 -23.53 -4.48
N SER A 42 -22.38 -22.70 -3.96
CA SER A 42 -22.18 -21.26 -4.04
C SER A 42 -20.98 -20.97 -3.15
N PHE A 43 -19.77 -21.02 -3.72
CA PHE A 43 -18.59 -20.48 -3.05
C PHE A 43 -18.84 -18.99 -2.87
N ALA A 44 -19.35 -18.63 -1.70
CA ALA A 44 -19.57 -17.25 -1.35
C ALA A 44 -18.22 -16.53 -1.39
N VAL A 45 -18.05 -15.71 -2.42
CA VAL A 45 -16.87 -14.88 -2.59
C VAL A 45 -16.86 -13.87 -1.46
N ASN A 46 -15.68 -13.64 -0.87
CA ASN A 46 -15.52 -12.66 0.18
C ASN A 46 -16.07 -11.29 -0.28
N PRO A 47 -17.10 -10.74 0.38
CA PRO A 47 -17.77 -9.52 -0.06
C PRO A 47 -16.84 -8.30 -0.08
N CYS A 48 -15.77 -8.30 0.72
CA CYS A 48 -14.78 -7.21 0.71
C CYS A 48 -13.89 -7.21 -0.55
N CYS A 49 -13.89 -8.28 -1.37
CA CYS A 49 -13.19 -8.31 -2.65
C CYS A 49 -13.78 -7.36 -3.71
N TYR A 50 -15.01 -6.88 -3.49
CA TYR A 50 -15.65 -5.87 -4.34
C TYR A 50 -15.25 -4.44 -3.97
N TYR A 51 -14.50 -4.25 -2.88
CA TYR A 51 -14.19 -2.94 -2.29
C TYR A 51 -15.44 -2.06 -2.13
N PRO A 52 -16.49 -2.55 -1.43
CA PRO A 52 -17.78 -1.87 -1.40
C PRO A 52 -17.75 -0.53 -0.65
N CYS A 53 -17.00 -0.46 0.45
CA CYS A 53 -16.93 0.71 1.31
C CYS A 53 -16.13 1.84 0.65
N GLN A 54 -16.79 2.99 0.44
CA GLN A 54 -16.19 4.18 -0.17
C GLN A 54 -15.72 5.18 0.89
N ASN A 55 -15.06 6.26 0.45
CA ASN A 55 -14.74 7.44 1.28
C ASN A 55 -14.05 7.12 2.62
N TRP A 56 -13.04 6.23 2.61
CA TRP A 56 -12.31 5.76 3.80
C TRP A 56 -13.11 4.86 4.76
N GLY A 57 -14.29 4.38 4.36
CA GLY A 57 -15.00 3.36 5.11
C GLY A 57 -14.24 2.04 5.17
N VAL A 58 -14.32 1.33 6.30
CA VAL A 58 -13.61 0.06 6.53
C VAL A 58 -14.58 -1.10 6.32
N CYS A 59 -14.20 -2.05 5.45
CA CYS A 59 -15.00 -3.25 5.18
C CYS A 59 -14.78 -4.30 6.27
N LEU A 60 -15.86 -4.68 6.95
CA LEU A 60 -15.89 -5.73 7.95
C LEU A 60 -16.69 -6.91 7.42
N ARG A 61 -16.12 -8.11 7.48
CA ARG A 61 -16.80 -9.35 7.08
C ARG A 61 -17.65 -9.87 8.24
N PHE A 62 -18.92 -10.15 7.94
CA PHE A 62 -19.89 -10.71 8.90
C PHE A 62 -20.40 -12.07 8.41
N GLY A 63 -20.03 -13.13 9.12
CA GLY A 63 -20.37 -14.50 8.71
C GLY A 63 -19.69 -14.88 7.39
N THR A 64 -20.36 -15.74 6.60
CA THR A 64 -19.78 -16.29 5.38
C THR A 64 -19.88 -15.31 4.20
N ASP A 65 -21.01 -14.60 4.06
CA ASP A 65 -21.40 -13.93 2.81
C ASP A 65 -21.76 -12.43 2.99
N ARG A 66 -21.85 -11.94 4.23
CA ARG A 66 -22.27 -10.56 4.52
C ARG A 66 -21.08 -9.67 4.85
N TYR A 67 -21.26 -8.38 4.63
CA TYR A 67 -20.32 -7.34 5.05
C TYR A 67 -21.07 -6.16 5.64
N GLU A 68 -20.35 -5.37 6.41
CA GLU A 68 -20.78 -4.05 6.87
C GLU A 68 -19.62 -3.08 6.69
N CYS A 69 -19.94 -1.83 6.39
CA CYS A 69 -18.94 -0.77 6.30
C CYS A 69 -18.98 0.07 7.57
N ASP A 70 -17.84 0.15 8.26
CA ASP A 70 -17.67 1.15 9.31
C ASP A 70 -17.42 2.52 8.66
N CYS A 71 -18.42 3.40 8.70
CA CYS A 71 -18.36 4.75 8.16
C CYS A 71 -17.97 5.81 9.21
N THR A 72 -17.52 5.40 10.40
CA THR A 72 -17.22 6.31 11.52
C THR A 72 -16.25 7.41 11.10
N ARG A 73 -16.64 8.67 11.32
CA ARG A 73 -15.84 9.88 11.01
C ARG A 73 -15.38 10.00 9.55
N THR A 74 -16.05 9.33 8.62
CA THR A 74 -15.85 9.55 7.18
C THR A 74 -16.59 10.80 6.67
N GLY A 75 -17.61 11.25 7.40
CA GLY A 75 -18.56 12.28 6.94
C GLY A 75 -19.62 11.76 5.96
N PHE A 76 -19.74 10.43 5.84
CA PHE A 76 -20.73 9.72 5.04
C PHE A 76 -21.44 8.65 5.88
N TYR A 77 -22.63 8.27 5.41
CA TYR A 77 -23.41 7.17 5.96
C TYR A 77 -24.02 6.31 4.84
N GLY A 78 -24.81 5.30 5.24
CA GLY A 78 -25.40 4.30 4.35
C GLY A 78 -24.53 3.05 4.23
N GLN A 79 -25.05 2.01 3.57
CA GLN A 79 -24.43 0.68 3.53
C GLN A 79 -22.97 0.68 3.03
N ASN A 80 -22.63 1.58 2.10
CA ASN A 80 -21.32 1.67 1.44
C ASN A 80 -20.57 2.98 1.74
N CYS A 81 -21.01 3.76 2.74
CA CYS A 81 -20.45 5.08 3.05
C CYS A 81 -20.46 6.06 1.87
N THR A 82 -21.58 6.12 1.12
CA THR A 82 -21.72 6.94 -0.09
C THR A 82 -22.63 8.14 0.07
N ILE A 83 -23.46 8.18 1.12
CA ILE A 83 -24.42 9.26 1.34
C ILE A 83 -23.75 10.34 2.21
N PRO A 84 -23.48 11.55 1.69
CA PRO A 84 -22.75 12.57 2.44
C PRO A 84 -23.63 13.23 3.50
N GLU A 85 -23.02 13.54 4.64
CA GLU A 85 -23.59 14.50 5.59
C GLU A 85 -23.68 15.90 4.97
N PHE A 86 -24.47 16.79 5.59
CA PHE A 86 -24.69 18.15 5.07
C PHE A 86 -23.38 18.92 4.83
N TRP A 87 -22.49 18.97 5.81
CA TRP A 87 -21.21 19.70 5.70
C TRP A 87 -20.25 19.06 4.70
N THR A 88 -20.22 17.73 4.64
CA THR A 88 -19.45 16.98 3.64
C THR A 88 -19.92 17.34 2.23
N ARG A 89 -21.23 17.40 2.01
CA ARG A 89 -21.83 17.78 0.73
C ARG A 89 -21.46 19.21 0.32
N VAL A 90 -21.49 20.15 1.26
CA VAL A 90 -21.07 21.55 1.03
C VAL A 90 -19.58 21.60 0.69
N TYR A 91 -18.73 20.95 1.48
CA TYR A 91 -17.30 20.90 1.26
C TYR A 91 -16.94 20.30 -0.10
N GLN A 92 -17.54 19.18 -0.49
CA GLN A 92 -17.28 18.54 -1.79
C GLN A 92 -17.69 19.42 -2.98
N LYS A 93 -18.77 20.21 -2.86
CA LYS A 93 -19.18 21.14 -3.91
C LYS A 93 -18.24 22.34 -4.05
N LEU A 94 -17.64 22.80 -2.95
CA LEU A 94 -16.75 23.96 -2.93
C LEU A 94 -15.28 23.61 -3.18
N LYS A 95 -14.88 22.35 -2.92
CA LYS A 95 -13.50 21.90 -3.08
C LYS A 95 -13.09 21.95 -4.55
N PRO A 96 -12.10 22.77 -4.93
CA PRO A 96 -11.58 22.78 -6.30
C PRO A 96 -10.87 21.47 -6.63
N SER A 97 -10.80 21.14 -7.93
CA SER A 97 -10.04 19.97 -8.38
C SER A 97 -8.54 20.16 -8.14
N PRO A 98 -7.77 19.07 -7.97
CA PRO A 98 -6.32 19.15 -7.82
C PRO A 98 -5.64 19.93 -8.96
N ASP A 99 -6.16 19.81 -10.18
CA ASP A 99 -5.62 20.51 -11.36
C ASP A 99 -5.84 22.02 -11.29
N VAL A 100 -7.03 22.46 -10.83
CA VAL A 100 -7.31 23.89 -10.61
C VAL A 100 -6.39 24.45 -9.51
N VAL A 101 -6.20 23.70 -8.42
CA VAL A 101 -5.28 24.10 -7.36
C VAL A 101 -3.85 24.21 -7.90
N HIS A 102 -3.39 23.22 -8.68
CA HIS A 102 -2.06 23.24 -9.29
C HIS A 102 -1.89 24.42 -10.24
N TYR A 103 -2.89 24.70 -11.08
CA TYR A 103 -2.90 25.84 -12.00
C TYR A 103 -2.74 27.16 -11.23
N ILE A 104 -3.54 27.37 -10.18
CA ILE A 104 -3.45 28.59 -9.35
C ILE A 104 -2.06 28.71 -8.72
N LEU A 105 -1.48 27.63 -8.20
CA LEU A 105 -0.16 27.61 -7.57
C LEU A 105 1.00 27.90 -8.54
N THR A 106 0.81 27.70 -9.85
CA THR A 106 1.89 27.77 -10.85
C THR A 106 1.83 28.98 -11.79
N HIS A 107 0.66 29.62 -11.96
CA HIS A 107 0.49 30.65 -13.01
C HIS A 107 0.57 32.11 -12.50
N PHE A 108 0.07 32.42 -11.30
CA PHE A 108 -0.09 33.81 -10.84
C PHE A 108 1.13 34.36 -10.08
N HIS A 109 2.30 34.41 -10.72
CA HIS A 109 3.57 34.74 -10.03
C HIS A 109 3.58 36.10 -9.30
N TRP A 110 2.97 37.15 -9.87
CA TRP A 110 2.92 38.47 -9.22
C TRP A 110 2.12 38.42 -7.91
N LEU A 111 0.99 37.71 -7.91
CA LEU A 111 0.13 37.52 -6.74
C LEU A 111 0.87 36.71 -5.68
N TRP A 112 1.54 35.63 -6.07
CA TRP A 112 2.35 34.84 -5.15
C TRP A 112 3.53 35.63 -4.56
N SER A 113 4.15 36.52 -5.35
CA SER A 113 5.20 37.41 -4.85
C SER A 113 4.70 38.34 -3.73
N LEU A 114 3.47 38.85 -3.86
CA LEU A 114 2.81 39.63 -2.81
C LEU A 114 2.49 38.75 -1.58
N ILE A 115 1.80 37.62 -1.79
CA ILE A 115 1.39 36.69 -0.72
C ILE A 115 2.61 36.22 0.09
N ASN A 116 3.71 35.87 -0.58
CA ASN A 116 4.93 35.34 0.05
C ASN A 116 5.63 36.33 1.00
N ARG A 117 5.32 37.62 0.92
CA ARG A 117 5.85 38.67 1.80
C ARG A 117 4.95 38.98 3.00
N THR A 118 3.79 38.33 3.09
CA THR A 118 2.77 38.58 4.12
C THR A 118 2.55 37.35 5.00
N PHE A 119 1.80 37.52 6.09
CA PHE A 119 1.40 36.41 6.98
C PHE A 119 0.56 35.33 6.27
N LEU A 120 -0.05 35.66 5.12
CA LEU A 120 -0.84 34.72 4.32
C LEU A 120 0.01 33.53 3.87
N ARG A 121 1.32 33.71 3.66
CA ARG A 121 2.24 32.61 3.35
C ARG A 121 2.19 31.52 4.42
N ASP A 122 2.32 31.91 5.68
CA ASP A 122 2.39 30.96 6.80
C ASP A 122 1.01 30.37 7.11
N TRP A 123 -0.07 31.14 6.94
CA TRP A 123 -1.44 30.64 7.01
C TRP A 123 -1.73 29.59 5.93
N LEU A 124 -1.36 29.87 4.67
CA LEU A 124 -1.50 28.92 3.55
C LEU A 124 -0.63 27.69 3.78
N MET A 125 0.60 27.84 4.23
CA MET A 125 1.48 26.72 4.52
C MET A 125 0.91 25.84 5.64
N ARG A 126 0.36 26.43 6.71
CA ARG A 126 -0.35 25.69 7.77
C ARG A 126 -1.52 24.90 7.18
N MET A 127 -2.32 25.51 6.31
CA MET A 127 -3.42 24.82 5.63
C MET A 127 -2.95 23.65 4.74
N VAL A 128 -1.85 23.82 4.00
CA VAL A 128 -1.26 22.74 3.21
C VAL A 128 -0.82 21.59 4.10
N LEU A 129 -0.13 21.88 5.21
CA LEU A 129 0.34 20.87 6.16
C LEU A 129 -0.84 20.10 6.76
N THR A 130 -1.87 20.77 7.26
CA THR A 130 -3.00 20.10 7.91
C THR A 130 -3.82 19.26 6.93
N VAL A 131 -4.16 19.79 5.75
CA VAL A 131 -4.94 19.06 4.75
C VAL A 131 -4.20 17.83 4.22
N ARG A 132 -2.88 17.90 4.07
CA ARG A 132 -2.06 16.76 3.62
C ARG A 132 -1.82 15.74 4.71
N ALA A 133 -1.52 16.18 5.93
CA ALA A 133 -1.27 15.28 7.07
C ALA A 133 -2.51 14.47 7.45
N ASN A 134 -3.71 15.06 7.38
CA ASN A 134 -4.97 14.38 7.70
C ASN A 134 -5.33 13.21 6.76
N LEU A 135 -4.62 13.05 5.63
CA LEU A 135 -4.79 11.88 4.74
C LEU A 135 -3.99 10.65 5.21
N ILE A 136 -3.06 10.82 6.14
CA ILE A 136 -2.21 9.74 6.63
C ILE A 136 -2.72 9.34 8.02
N PRO A 137 -3.15 8.08 8.22
CA PRO A 137 -3.62 7.64 9.52
C PRO A 137 -2.45 7.60 10.52
N SER A 138 -2.67 8.19 11.69
CA SER A 138 -1.74 8.17 12.81
C SER A 138 -2.56 7.94 14.09
N PRO A 139 -2.40 6.81 14.81
CA PRO A 139 -1.36 5.77 14.65
C PRO A 139 -1.47 4.92 13.36
N PRO A 140 -0.40 4.19 12.97
CA PRO A 140 -0.41 3.33 11.78
C PRO A 140 -1.47 2.23 11.87
N THR A 141 -2.03 1.83 10.73
CA THR A 141 -3.20 0.94 10.66
C THR A 141 -2.84 -0.47 10.22
N PHE A 142 -2.64 -0.68 8.92
CA PHE A 142 -2.44 -1.99 8.32
C PHE A 142 -0.97 -2.24 8.02
N ASN A 143 -0.62 -3.49 7.71
CA ASN A 143 0.67 -3.86 7.15
C ASN A 143 0.52 -4.94 6.08
N SER A 144 1.62 -5.54 5.61
CA SER A 144 1.56 -6.57 4.57
C SER A 144 0.82 -7.84 4.98
N LYS A 145 0.73 -8.13 6.29
CA LYS A 145 0.13 -9.35 6.85
C LYS A 145 -1.27 -9.13 7.38
N TYR A 146 -1.52 -8.00 8.06
CA TYR A 146 -2.78 -7.70 8.72
C TYR A 146 -3.54 -6.62 7.95
N GLY A 147 -4.70 -7.00 7.38
CA GLY A 147 -5.66 -6.09 6.75
C GLY A 147 -6.70 -5.51 7.70
N TYR A 148 -6.46 -5.61 9.00
CA TYR A 148 -7.29 -5.07 10.07
C TYR A 148 -6.39 -4.46 11.15
N LEU A 149 -6.96 -3.63 12.02
CA LEU A 149 -6.23 -3.02 13.13
C LEU A 149 -5.84 -4.09 14.15
N SER A 150 -4.55 -4.19 14.47
CA SER A 150 -4.04 -5.15 15.45
C SER A 150 -2.91 -4.55 16.26
N TRP A 151 -2.74 -5.05 17.50
CA TRP A 151 -1.63 -4.62 18.34
C TRP A 151 -0.27 -4.95 17.72
N GLU A 152 -0.18 -6.06 16.99
CA GLU A 152 1.02 -6.45 16.24
C GLU A 152 1.36 -5.42 15.13
N SER A 153 0.36 -4.98 14.36
CA SER A 153 0.55 -3.96 13.33
C SER A 153 1.01 -2.61 13.91
N TYR A 154 0.53 -2.29 15.11
CA TYR A 154 0.89 -1.06 15.82
C TYR A 154 2.30 -1.12 16.45
N SER A 155 2.61 -2.21 17.15
CA SER A 155 3.82 -2.32 17.99
C SER A 155 5.05 -2.81 17.22
N ASN A 156 4.89 -3.65 16.19
CA ASN A 156 6.01 -4.18 15.44
C ASN A 156 6.47 -3.22 14.35
N VAL A 157 7.38 -2.34 14.72
CA VAL A 157 8.01 -1.35 13.84
C VAL A 157 8.93 -1.95 12.77
N SER A 158 9.08 -3.27 12.69
CA SER A 158 9.80 -3.89 11.56
C SER A 158 8.96 -3.89 10.29
N TYR A 159 7.63 -3.76 10.38
CA TYR A 159 6.75 -3.72 9.22
C TYR A 159 6.67 -2.33 8.60
N TYR A 160 6.53 -2.29 7.28
CA TYR A 160 5.97 -1.12 6.60
C TYR A 160 4.45 -1.06 6.82
N THR A 161 3.96 0.12 7.21
CA THR A 161 2.51 0.35 7.29
C THR A 161 1.91 0.55 5.90
N ARG A 162 0.62 0.25 5.77
CA ARG A 162 -0.18 0.44 4.56
C ARG A 162 -1.42 1.24 4.89
N ILE A 163 -1.74 2.19 4.01
CA ILE A 163 -2.95 3.00 4.10
C ILE A 163 -4.19 2.16 3.75
N LEU A 164 -4.08 1.32 2.72
CA LEU A 164 -5.12 0.39 2.30
C LEU A 164 -4.74 -1.05 2.68
N PRO A 165 -5.70 -1.88 3.09
CA PRO A 165 -5.44 -3.28 3.42
C PRO A 165 -4.94 -4.06 2.18
N PRO A 166 -4.22 -5.18 2.37
CA PRO A 166 -3.93 -6.11 1.29
C PRO A 166 -5.24 -6.64 0.67
N VAL A 167 -5.15 -7.03 -0.61
CA VAL A 167 -6.23 -7.79 -1.24
C VAL A 167 -6.41 -9.10 -0.46
N PRO A 168 -7.63 -9.45 -0.02
CA PRO A 168 -7.86 -10.73 0.65
C PRO A 168 -7.40 -11.91 -0.21
N GLU A 169 -6.80 -12.92 0.44
CA GLU A 169 -6.26 -14.11 -0.26
C GLU A 169 -7.38 -14.97 -0.88
N ASP A 170 -8.60 -14.87 -0.37
CA ASP A 170 -9.80 -15.59 -0.84
C ASP A 170 -10.55 -14.85 -1.97
N CYS A 171 -9.92 -13.87 -2.62
CA CYS A 171 -10.49 -13.19 -3.78
C CYS A 171 -10.30 -13.98 -5.09
N PRO A 172 -11.25 -13.89 -6.04
CA PRO A 172 -11.21 -14.66 -7.29
C PRO A 172 -10.14 -14.17 -8.27
N THR A 173 -9.70 -12.91 -8.14
CA THR A 173 -8.62 -12.35 -8.97
C THR A 173 -7.57 -11.68 -8.08
N PRO A 174 -6.32 -11.52 -8.56
CA PRO A 174 -5.26 -10.85 -7.81
C PRO A 174 -5.56 -9.40 -7.42
N MET A 175 -6.57 -8.77 -8.04
CA MET A 175 -7.00 -7.39 -7.80
C MET A 175 -8.43 -7.32 -7.24
N GLY A 176 -8.87 -8.36 -6.54
CA GLY A 176 -10.23 -8.46 -6.00
C GLY A 176 -11.14 -9.23 -6.94
N THR A 177 -12.06 -8.56 -7.62
CA THR A 177 -13.09 -9.20 -8.48
C THR A 177 -12.98 -8.86 -9.96
N LYS A 178 -12.12 -7.89 -10.32
CA LYS A 178 -11.99 -7.39 -11.69
C LYS A 178 -10.63 -7.77 -12.29
N GLY A 179 -10.64 -7.99 -13.60
CA GLY A 179 -9.45 -8.31 -14.38
C GLY A 179 -9.30 -9.79 -14.66
N LYS A 180 -8.14 -10.18 -15.19
CA LYS A 180 -7.81 -11.58 -15.47
C LYS A 180 -7.34 -12.26 -14.18
N SER A 181 -7.46 -13.60 -14.14
CA SER A 181 -6.99 -14.42 -13.02
C SER A 181 -5.48 -14.36 -12.80
N VAL A 182 -4.72 -14.03 -13.85
CA VAL A 182 -3.25 -13.89 -13.78
C VAL A 182 -2.88 -12.47 -14.22
N LEU A 183 -2.03 -11.81 -13.44
CA LEU A 183 -1.48 -10.51 -13.78
C LEU A 183 -0.53 -10.62 -14.99
N PRO A 184 -0.39 -9.55 -15.79
CA PRO A 184 0.61 -9.52 -16.85
C PRO A 184 2.02 -9.77 -16.30
N ASP A 185 2.84 -10.48 -17.08
CA ASP A 185 4.24 -10.71 -16.75
C ASP A 185 4.97 -9.37 -16.50
N PRO A 186 5.60 -9.17 -15.32
CA PRO A 186 6.30 -7.94 -15.00
C PRO A 186 7.36 -7.56 -16.04
N LYS A 187 8.07 -8.54 -16.61
CA LYS A 187 9.10 -8.29 -17.63
C LYS A 187 8.48 -7.70 -18.89
N LEU A 188 7.36 -8.25 -19.36
CA LEU A 188 6.63 -7.71 -20.51
C LEU A 188 6.15 -6.27 -20.27
N VAL A 189 5.66 -5.94 -19.07
CA VAL A 189 5.22 -4.58 -18.72
C VAL A 189 6.40 -3.60 -18.77
N VAL A 190 7.55 -3.99 -18.21
CA VAL A 190 8.77 -3.18 -18.21
C VAL A 190 9.26 -2.93 -19.63
N GLU A 191 9.40 -3.98 -20.44
CA GLU A 191 9.92 -3.90 -21.81
C GLU A 191 9.01 -3.07 -22.73
N LYS A 192 7.69 -3.20 -22.58
CA LYS A 192 6.74 -2.47 -23.44
C LYS A 192 6.54 -1.01 -23.03
N PHE A 193 6.48 -0.71 -21.74
CA PHE A 193 6.00 0.60 -21.26
C PHE A 193 7.03 1.43 -20.49
N LEU A 194 8.01 0.81 -19.84
CA LEU A 194 8.92 1.52 -18.91
C LEU A 194 10.35 1.66 -19.43
N LEU A 195 10.78 0.80 -20.35
CA LEU A 195 12.13 0.83 -20.92
C LEU A 195 12.35 2.12 -21.71
N ARG A 196 13.34 2.90 -21.29
CA ARG A 196 13.72 4.16 -21.92
C ARG A 196 14.31 3.92 -23.32
N ARG A 197 13.63 4.40 -24.36
CA ARG A 197 14.14 4.38 -25.75
C ARG A 197 14.98 5.60 -26.10
N LYS A 198 14.49 6.78 -25.73
CA LYS A 198 15.18 8.07 -25.90
C LYS A 198 15.16 8.78 -24.55
N PHE A 199 16.28 9.41 -24.19
CA PHE A 199 16.32 10.25 -23.01
C PHE A 199 15.34 11.42 -23.16
N ARG A 200 14.46 11.58 -22.19
CA ARG A 200 13.55 12.71 -22.06
C ARG A 200 13.98 13.48 -20.81
N PRO A 201 14.61 14.66 -20.95
CA PRO A 201 14.95 15.47 -19.78
C PRO A 201 13.67 15.90 -19.07
N ASP A 202 13.77 16.12 -17.76
CA ASP A 202 12.68 16.69 -16.98
C ASP A 202 12.43 18.15 -17.41
N PRO A 203 11.21 18.54 -17.81
CA PRO A 203 10.89 19.90 -18.23
C PRO A 203 11.06 20.94 -17.11
N GLN A 204 11.08 20.53 -15.84
CA GLN A 204 11.31 21.44 -14.71
C GLN A 204 12.80 21.77 -14.48
N GLY A 205 13.71 21.16 -15.26
CA GLY A 205 15.15 21.42 -15.16
C GLY A 205 15.84 20.69 -14.01
N THR A 206 15.26 19.59 -13.50
CA THR A 206 15.88 18.79 -12.43
C THR A 206 17.25 18.24 -12.86
N ASN A 207 18.26 18.40 -11.99
CA ASN A 207 19.63 17.99 -12.24
C ASN A 207 20.03 16.73 -11.43
N LEU A 208 21.28 16.25 -11.65
CA LEU A 208 21.78 15.05 -10.94
C LEU A 208 22.04 15.28 -9.45
N MET A 209 22.33 16.52 -9.02
CA MET A 209 22.46 16.82 -7.59
C MET A 209 21.15 16.53 -6.86
N PHE A 210 20.01 16.91 -7.43
CA PHE A 210 18.71 16.58 -6.89
C PHE A 210 18.45 15.07 -6.88
N ALA A 211 18.80 14.36 -7.95
CA ALA A 211 18.62 12.91 -8.03
C ALA A 211 19.42 12.17 -6.94
N PHE A 212 20.69 12.53 -6.74
CA PHE A 212 21.52 11.94 -5.68
C PHE A 212 21.07 12.35 -4.29
N PHE A 213 20.61 13.59 -4.11
CA PHE A 213 20.01 14.02 -2.85
C PHE A 213 18.78 13.18 -2.52
N ALA A 214 17.86 12.99 -3.48
CA ALA A 214 16.68 12.16 -3.30
C ALA A 214 17.05 10.71 -2.94
N GLN A 215 18.02 10.11 -3.64
CA GLN A 215 18.50 8.76 -3.34
C GLN A 215 19.10 8.67 -1.93
N HIS A 216 20.02 9.58 -1.58
CA HIS A 216 20.67 9.60 -0.28
C HIS A 216 19.68 9.81 0.87
N PHE A 217 18.78 10.79 0.72
CA PHE A 217 17.78 11.16 1.71
C PHE A 217 16.77 10.04 1.94
N THR A 218 16.22 9.45 0.87
CA THR A 218 15.17 8.42 0.98
C THR A 218 15.69 7.09 1.51
N HIS A 219 16.94 6.73 1.22
CA HIS A 219 17.57 5.50 1.72
C HIS A 219 17.85 5.50 3.24
N GLN A 220 17.52 6.58 3.96
CA GLN A 220 17.51 6.54 5.41
C GLN A 220 16.31 5.77 5.98
N PHE A 221 15.14 5.89 5.35
CA PHE A 221 13.88 5.25 5.78
C PHE A 221 13.38 4.15 4.83
N PHE A 222 13.87 4.08 3.59
CA PHE A 222 13.64 2.94 2.69
C PHE A 222 14.83 1.96 2.72
N LYS A 223 14.75 0.97 3.62
CA LYS A 223 15.75 -0.09 3.80
C LYS A 223 15.06 -1.45 3.94
N THR A 224 14.54 -1.99 2.83
CA THR A 224 13.83 -3.28 2.84
C THR A 224 14.70 -4.42 3.38
N GLN A 225 14.15 -5.21 4.30
CA GLN A 225 14.82 -6.38 4.85
C GLN A 225 14.47 -7.65 4.07
N ASN A 226 15.20 -7.88 2.98
CA ASN A 226 14.95 -9.00 2.07
C ASN A 226 14.96 -10.38 2.75
N SER A 227 15.70 -10.56 3.86
CA SER A 227 15.73 -11.82 4.60
C SER A 227 14.41 -12.16 5.31
N MET A 228 13.57 -11.16 5.61
CA MET A 228 12.26 -11.34 6.25
C MET A 228 11.10 -11.19 5.24
N GLY A 229 11.33 -10.52 4.13
CA GLY A 229 10.36 -10.31 3.05
C GLY A 229 10.20 -8.84 2.68
N LEU A 230 9.44 -8.58 1.62
CA LEU A 230 9.31 -7.24 1.03
C LEU A 230 8.49 -6.25 1.88
N GLY A 231 7.73 -6.75 2.85
CA GLY A 231 6.93 -5.93 3.78
C GLY A 231 7.70 -5.40 4.98
N PHE A 232 8.99 -5.70 5.12
CA PHE A 232 9.79 -5.40 6.29
C PHE A 232 10.90 -4.37 6.01
N THR A 233 11.26 -3.61 7.04
CA THR A 233 12.31 -2.58 7.01
C THR A 233 13.35 -2.79 8.10
N ARG A 234 14.60 -2.43 7.80
CA ARG A 234 15.68 -2.27 8.79
C ARG A 234 15.71 -0.87 9.41
N ALA A 235 15.04 0.11 8.79
CA ALA A 235 15.02 1.49 9.23
C ALA A 235 13.91 1.70 10.28
N LEU A 236 14.15 1.23 11.52
CA LEU A 236 13.15 1.22 12.59
C LEU A 236 12.73 2.63 13.07
N GLY A 237 13.46 3.69 12.70
CA GLY A 237 13.08 5.07 12.97
C GLY A 237 11.92 5.60 12.11
N HIS A 238 11.57 4.93 11.01
CA HIS A 238 10.44 5.28 10.11
C HIS A 238 10.39 6.75 9.64
N GLY A 239 11.53 7.43 9.56
CA GLY A 239 11.54 8.84 9.24
C GLY A 239 12.93 9.42 9.08
N VAL A 240 13.04 10.72 9.35
CA VAL A 240 14.29 11.47 9.20
C VAL A 240 15.10 11.38 10.50
N ASP A 241 15.78 10.25 10.69
CA ASP A 241 16.65 9.96 11.84
C ASP A 241 18.15 10.09 11.51
N ALA A 242 18.47 10.37 10.24
CA ALA A 242 19.83 10.37 9.71
C ALA A 242 20.59 9.04 9.90
N GLY A 243 19.91 7.90 9.98
CA GLY A 243 20.53 6.57 10.14
C GLY A 243 21.34 6.09 8.94
N HIS A 244 21.23 6.75 7.79
CA HIS A 244 22.13 6.59 6.63
C HIS A 244 23.52 7.22 6.85
N VAL A 245 23.63 8.19 7.78
CA VAL A 245 24.90 8.83 8.20
C VAL A 245 25.41 8.19 9.49
N TYR A 246 24.54 8.04 10.49
CA TYR A 246 24.94 7.62 11.84
C TYR A 246 24.82 6.11 12.10
N GLY A 247 24.18 5.35 11.20
CA GLY A 247 23.91 3.93 11.39
C GLY A 247 22.46 3.65 11.82
N ASP A 248 21.98 2.44 11.51
CA ASP A 248 20.63 1.94 11.84
C ASP A 248 20.56 1.25 13.21
N ASN A 249 21.69 1.10 13.89
CA ASN A 249 21.80 0.53 15.22
C ASN A 249 22.96 1.17 16.00
N LEU A 250 22.93 1.02 17.33
CA LEU A 250 23.89 1.64 18.24
C LEU A 250 25.32 1.12 18.02
N GLU A 251 25.48 -0.17 17.74
CA GLU A 251 26.80 -0.77 17.50
C GLU A 251 27.50 -0.11 16.29
N ARG A 252 26.79 0.00 15.16
CA ARG A 252 27.28 0.69 13.97
C ARG A 252 27.57 2.15 14.27
N GLN A 253 26.70 2.82 15.02
CA GLN A 253 26.91 4.22 15.40
C GLN A 253 28.19 4.41 16.22
N LEU A 254 28.43 3.57 17.23
CA LEU A 254 29.65 3.62 18.04
C LEU A 254 30.90 3.32 17.20
N ASN A 255 30.82 2.35 16.28
CA ASN A 255 31.91 2.01 15.38
C ASN A 255 32.29 3.16 14.43
N LEU A 256 31.33 4.00 14.03
CA LEU A 256 31.56 5.15 13.17
C LEU A 256 32.05 6.41 13.92
N ARG A 257 31.82 6.50 15.24
CA ARG A 257 32.20 7.66 16.06
C ARG A 257 33.68 7.66 16.40
N LEU A 258 34.26 8.86 16.50
CA LEU A 258 35.63 9.06 17.00
C LEU A 258 35.70 8.96 18.53
N LEU A 259 34.54 9.10 19.21
CA LEU A 259 34.40 9.17 20.67
C LEU A 259 35.19 10.32 21.32
N LYS A 260 35.48 11.37 20.54
CA LYS A 260 36.13 12.60 20.96
C LYS A 260 35.40 13.81 20.36
N ASP A 261 35.12 14.83 21.17
CA ASP A 261 34.43 16.07 20.79
C ASP A 261 33.08 15.88 20.06
N GLY A 262 32.41 14.74 20.24
CA GLY A 262 31.19 14.41 19.50
C GLY A 262 31.39 14.13 18.00
N LYS A 263 32.63 13.96 17.52
CA LYS A 263 32.96 13.80 16.10
C LYS A 263 32.81 12.36 15.58
N MET A 264 32.68 12.24 14.26
CA MET A 264 32.75 10.98 13.50
C MET A 264 34.19 10.69 13.08
N LYS A 265 34.52 9.42 12.84
CA LYS A 265 35.81 9.03 12.22
C LYS A 265 35.88 9.59 10.80
N TYR A 266 37.06 10.04 10.39
CA TYR A 266 37.32 10.58 9.06
C TYR A 266 38.75 10.23 8.62
N GLN A 267 39.02 10.35 7.32
CA GLN A 267 40.36 10.18 6.74
C GLN A 267 40.72 11.41 5.90
N VAL A 268 42.01 11.78 5.91
CA VAL A 268 42.52 12.89 5.10
C VAL A 268 43.24 12.32 3.88
N CYS A 269 42.58 12.38 2.72
CA CYS A 269 43.14 11.93 1.45
C CYS A 269 43.58 13.15 0.63
N ARG A 270 44.88 13.27 0.33
CA ARG A 270 45.37 14.25 -0.64
C ARG A 270 45.30 13.66 -2.04
N VAL A 271 44.60 14.31 -2.95
CA VAL A 271 44.65 13.98 -4.38
C VAL A 271 45.92 14.60 -4.94
N MET A 272 46.93 13.77 -5.25
CA MET A 272 48.08 14.21 -6.04
C MET A 272 47.59 14.46 -7.46
N HIS A 273 47.37 15.72 -7.84
CA HIS A 273 47.27 16.07 -9.26
C HIS A 273 48.67 15.94 -9.86
N ASN A 274 48.93 14.82 -10.57
CA ASN A 274 50.02 14.80 -11.54
C ASN A 274 49.63 15.75 -12.68
N SER A 275 50.02 17.01 -12.54
CA SER A 275 50.09 17.94 -13.66
C SER A 275 51.21 17.48 -14.60
N THR A 276 50.92 16.51 -15.48
CA THR A 276 51.68 16.36 -16.71
C THR A 276 51.35 17.57 -17.58
N PRO A 277 52.31 18.46 -17.90
CA PRO A 277 52.07 19.48 -18.91
C PRO A 277 51.79 18.75 -20.22
N ALA A 278 50.65 19.06 -20.84
CA ALA A 278 50.39 18.66 -22.21
C ALA A 278 51.48 19.30 -23.09
N VAL A 279 52.26 18.46 -23.76
CA VAL A 279 53.18 18.84 -24.85
C VAL A 279 52.39 19.03 -26.12
#